data_AF-A0A9W9LEF2-F1
#
_entry.id   AF-A0A9W9LEF2-F1
#
_cell.length_a   1.000
_cell.length_b   1.000
_cell.length_c   1.000
_cell.angle_alpha   90.00
_cell.angle_beta   90.00
_cell.angle_gamma   90.00
#
_symmetry.space_group_name_H-M   'P 1'
#
loop_
_entity.id
_entity.type
_entity.pdbx_description
1 polymer ?
#
loop_
_entity_poly.entity_id
_entity_poly.type
_entity_poly.pdbx_seq_one_letter_code
_entity_poly.pdbx_strand_id
1 'polypeptide(L)'
;MAPSLEFAFTLEVDLPPALDFGNTHCGHRRFIPITGGTAQGPKLKATILPGGGDWNALREDGMGHVFAKYTIQADDGALISVTNGGSEIQEARSESR
;
A
#
# COMPACT_ATOMS: atom_id res chain seq x y z
N MET A 1 10.43 17.46 -24.71
CA MET A 1 11.28 16.33 -24.25
C MET A 1 10.41 15.49 -23.32
N ALA A 2 10.37 14.17 -23.46
CA ALA A 2 9.57 13.30 -22.59
C ALA A 2 10.32 13.01 -21.27
N PRO A 3 9.62 12.85 -20.14
CA PRO A 3 10.25 12.47 -18.88
C PRO A 3 10.84 11.06 -18.95
N SER A 4 11.95 10.83 -18.25
CA SER A 4 12.54 9.50 -18.06
C SER A 4 12.30 8.98 -16.64
N LEU A 5 12.42 7.66 -16.47
CA LEU A 5 12.32 6.98 -15.19
C LEU A 5 13.66 6.31 -14.86
N GLU A 6 14.02 6.33 -13.58
CA GLU A 6 15.16 5.61 -13.02
C GLU A 6 14.69 4.81 -11.81
N PHE A 7 15.07 3.54 -11.74
CA PHE A 7 14.73 2.69 -10.61
C PHE A 7 15.40 3.20 -9.32
N ALA A 8 14.61 3.40 -8.26
CA ALA A 8 15.10 3.91 -6.99
C ALA A 8 15.21 2.81 -5.92
N PHE A 9 14.11 2.08 -5.68
CA PHE A 9 14.01 0.99 -4.71
C PHE A 9 12.70 0.21 -4.88
N THR A 10 12.65 -0.96 -4.23
CA THR A 10 11.46 -1.80 -4.05
C THR A 10 11.05 -1.79 -2.57
N LEU A 11 9.75 -1.88 -2.31
CA LEU A 11 9.19 -2.08 -0.97
C LEU A 11 8.66 -3.50 -0.84
N GLU A 12 9.06 -4.19 0.23
CA GLU A 12 8.44 -5.44 0.67
C GLU A 12 7.73 -5.14 1.99
N VAL A 13 6.41 -5.33 2.05
CA VAL A 13 5.57 -4.81 3.15
C VAL A 13 4.88 -5.96 3.88
N ASP A 14 5.02 -5.99 5.21
CA ASP A 14 4.36 -6.98 6.04
C ASP A 14 2.90 -6.56 6.34
N LEU A 15 1.96 -7.37 5.85
CA LEU A 15 0.53 -7.10 5.91
C LEU A 15 -0.18 -8.26 6.66
N PRO A 16 -0.64 -8.07 7.90
CA PRO A 16 -1.58 -9.00 8.54
C PRO A 16 -2.94 -8.98 7.82
N PRO A 17 -3.87 -9.88 8.21
CA PRO A 17 -5.22 -9.89 7.66
C PRO A 17 -5.90 -8.52 7.76
N ALA A 18 -6.68 -8.20 6.73
CA ALA A 18 -7.44 -6.97 6.68
C ALA A 18 -8.51 -6.93 7.79
N LEU A 19 -8.72 -5.74 8.36
CA LEU A 19 -9.94 -5.42 9.08
C LEU A 19 -11.00 -5.04 8.05
N ASP A 20 -12.00 -5.90 7.92
CA ASP A 20 -13.06 -5.75 6.93
C ASP A 20 -14.24 -4.97 7.52
N PHE A 21 -14.59 -3.86 6.89
CA PHE A 21 -15.77 -3.07 7.24
C PHE A 21 -16.99 -3.45 6.41
N GLY A 22 -16.83 -4.34 5.43
CA GLY A 22 -17.87 -4.75 4.51
C GLY A 22 -18.28 -3.63 3.55
N ASN A 23 -19.50 -3.76 3.04
CA ASN A 23 -20.09 -2.80 2.11
C ASN A 23 -20.52 -1.52 2.83
N THR A 24 -20.04 -0.39 2.34
CA THR A 24 -20.40 0.96 2.78
C THR A 24 -20.96 1.76 1.60
N HIS A 25 -21.43 2.98 1.85
CA HIS A 25 -21.87 3.87 0.76
C HIS A 25 -20.73 4.24 -0.23
N CYS A 26 -19.47 3.99 0.14
CA CYS A 26 -18.28 4.21 -0.69
C CYS A 26 -17.75 2.93 -1.36
N GLY A 27 -18.52 1.83 -1.34
CA GLY A 27 -18.06 0.51 -1.75
C GLY A 27 -17.58 -0.35 -0.59
N HIS A 28 -16.98 -1.50 -0.90
CA HIS A 28 -16.45 -2.45 0.07
C HIS A 28 -15.14 -1.90 0.67
N ARG A 29 -15.13 -1.61 1.98
CA ARG A 29 -14.01 -0.96 2.66
C ARG A 29 -13.23 -1.92 3.54
N ARG A 30 -11.91 -1.81 3.45
CA ARG A 30 -10.98 -2.55 4.31
C ARG A 30 -9.90 -1.62 4.83
N PHE A 31 -9.38 -1.95 6.00
CA PHE A 31 -8.12 -1.43 6.51
C PHE A 31 -7.12 -2.56 6.61
N ILE A 32 -5.98 -2.44 5.94
CA ILE A 32 -4.88 -3.41 6.02
C ILE A 32 -3.77 -2.77 6.86
N PRO A 33 -3.53 -3.23 8.10
CA PRO A 33 -2.43 -2.72 8.90
C PRO A 33 -1.08 -2.93 8.19
N ILE A 34 -0.13 -2.04 8.41
CA ILE A 34 1.28 -2.25 8.03
C ILE A 34 2.07 -2.45 9.31
N THR A 35 2.63 -3.65 9.48
CA THR A 35 3.34 -4.05 10.70
C THR A 35 4.85 -3.98 10.58
N GLY A 36 5.37 -3.81 9.36
CA GLY A 36 6.79 -3.83 9.10
C GLY A 36 7.09 -3.97 7.61
N GLY A 37 8.33 -4.35 7.33
CA GLY A 37 8.83 -4.57 5.99
C GLY A 37 10.11 -3.79 5.74
N THR A 38 10.49 -3.70 4.47
CA THR A 38 11.78 -3.19 4.05
C THR A 38 11.69 -2.38 2.77
N ALA A 39 12.63 -1.44 2.58
CA ALA A 39 12.87 -0.76 1.31
C ALA A 39 14.30 -1.03 0.85
N GLN A 40 14.49 -1.60 -0.33
CA GLN A 40 15.80 -1.93 -0.88
C GLN A 40 15.98 -1.42 -2.31
N GLY A 41 17.04 -0.67 -2.56
CA GLY A 41 17.46 -0.27 -3.89
C GLY A 41 18.69 0.63 -3.91
N PRO A 42 19.13 1.05 -5.11
CA PRO A 42 20.32 1.88 -5.28
C PRO A 42 20.21 3.25 -4.60
N LYS A 43 19.00 3.76 -4.39
CA LYS A 43 18.78 5.09 -3.79
C LYS A 43 18.25 5.06 -2.37
N LEU A 44 17.89 3.90 -1.83
CA LEU A 44 17.33 3.78 -0.49
C LEU A 44 17.53 2.39 0.11
N LYS A 45 18.00 2.36 1.34
CA LYS A 45 17.94 1.20 2.22
C LYS A 45 17.23 1.62 3.51
N ALA A 46 16.08 1.00 3.78
CA ALA A 46 15.24 1.39 4.91
C ALA A 46 14.47 0.20 5.50
N THR A 47 13.98 0.39 6.72
CA THR A 47 13.00 -0.48 7.39
C THR A 47 11.67 0.24 7.47
N ILE A 48 10.58 -0.46 7.16
CA ILE A 48 9.22 0.05 7.35
C ILE A 48 8.85 -0.15 8.83
N LEU A 49 8.38 0.92 9.49
CA LEU A 49 8.01 0.88 10.89
C LEU A 49 6.53 0.47 11.06
N PRO A 50 6.18 -0.24 12.15
CA PRO A 50 4.79 -0.48 12.49
C PRO A 50 4.05 0.83 12.80
N GLY A 51 2.75 0.88 12.50
CA GLY A 51 1.86 1.99 12.89
C GLY A 51 1.16 2.70 11.72
N GLY A 52 1.39 2.24 10.50
CA GLY A 52 0.65 2.67 9.31
C GLY A 52 -0.38 1.64 8.85
N GLY A 53 -0.96 1.90 7.68
CA GLY A 53 -1.82 0.95 7.00
C GLY A 53 -2.37 1.47 5.67
N ASP A 54 -3.09 0.61 4.98
CA ASP A 54 -3.80 0.89 3.73
C ASP A 54 -5.31 0.90 3.94
N TRP A 55 -5.95 2.00 3.56
CA TRP A 55 -7.39 2.19 3.58
C TRP A 55 -7.95 2.03 2.16
N ASN A 56 -8.06 0.78 1.72
CA ASN A 56 -8.57 0.49 0.38
C ASN A 56 -10.10 0.36 0.30
N ALA A 57 -10.63 0.72 -0.87
CA ALA A 57 -12.04 0.57 -1.26
C ALA A 57 -12.09 -0.24 -2.54
N LEU A 58 -13.07 -1.12 -2.65
CA LEU A 58 -13.51 -1.66 -3.93
C LEU A 58 -14.90 -1.12 -4.25
N ARG A 59 -15.03 -0.44 -5.39
CA ARG A 59 -16.31 0.04 -5.90
C ARG A 59 -17.03 -1.05 -6.70
N GLU A 60 -18.34 -0.88 -6.87
CA GLU A 60 -19.19 -1.82 -7.63
C GLU A 60 -18.79 -1.92 -9.11
N ASP A 61 -18.15 -0.89 -9.66
CA ASP A 61 -17.61 -0.88 -11.03
C ASP A 61 -16.26 -1.62 -11.16
N GLY A 62 -15.81 -2.31 -10.09
CA GLY A 62 -14.56 -3.07 -10.07
C GLY A 62 -13.32 -2.20 -9.83
N MET A 63 -13.47 -0.88 -9.66
CA MET A 63 -12.36 0.01 -9.37
C MET A 63 -12.00 -0.03 -7.88
N GLY A 64 -10.79 -0.50 -7.61
CA GLY A 64 -10.11 -0.44 -6.33
C GLY A 64 -9.39 0.89 -6.16
N HIS A 65 -9.56 1.54 -5.02
CA HIS A 65 -8.76 2.68 -4.58
C HIS A 65 -7.88 2.26 -3.42
N VAL A 66 -6.57 2.52 -3.52
CA VAL A 66 -5.55 2.25 -2.50
C VAL A 66 -5.14 3.57 -1.87
N PHE A 67 -5.06 3.59 -0.54
CA PHE A 67 -4.56 4.75 0.19
C PHE A 67 -3.78 4.28 1.41
N ALA A 68 -2.46 4.13 1.24
CA ALA A 68 -1.57 3.74 2.31
C ALA A 68 -0.86 4.94 2.94
N LYS A 69 -0.78 4.95 4.27
CA LYS A 69 0.02 5.91 5.04
C LYS A 69 0.86 5.18 6.08
N TYR A 70 2.16 5.37 6.04
CA TYR A 70 3.11 4.68 6.92
C TYR A 70 4.44 5.44 7.02
N THR A 71 5.34 4.95 7.86
CA THR A 71 6.67 5.54 8.08
C THR A 71 7.74 4.53 7.73
N ILE A 72 8.78 4.98 7.04
CA ILE A 72 10.00 4.21 6.82
C ILE A 72 11.18 4.93 7.48
N GLN A 73 12.11 4.16 8.03
CA GLN A 73 13.34 4.65 8.62
C GLN A 73 14.52 4.24 7.74
N ALA A 74 15.22 5.21 7.17
CA ALA A 74 16.45 4.98 6.43
C ALA A 74 17.57 4.48 7.36
N ASP A 75 18.61 3.88 6.78
CA ASP A 75 19.75 3.32 7.52
C ASP A 75 20.59 4.39 8.25
N ASP A 76 20.56 5.63 7.80
CA ASP A 76 21.11 6.81 8.49
C ASP A 76 20.23 7.33 9.65
N GLY A 77 19.08 6.68 9.89
CA GLY A 77 18.14 6.99 10.94
C GLY A 77 17.05 7.99 10.56
N ALA A 78 17.07 8.57 9.35
CA ALA A 78 16.06 9.53 8.91
C ALA A 78 14.66 8.89 8.82
N LEU A 79 13.65 9.57 9.35
CA LEU A 79 12.24 9.16 9.25
C LEU A 79 11.58 9.79 8.03
N ILE A 80 10.97 8.96 7.20
CA ILE A 80 10.27 9.36 5.98
C ILE A 80 8.81 8.95 6.11
N SER A 81 7.91 9.94 6.07
CA SER A 81 6.47 9.70 5.98
C SER A 81 6.10 9.39 4.54
N VAL A 82 5.41 8.28 4.31
CA VAL A 82 4.95 7.86 2.99
C VAL A 82 3.43 7.95 2.93
N THR A 83 2.92 8.58 1.88
CA THR A 83 1.53 8.50 1.45
C THR A 83 1.53 7.90 0.04
N ASN A 84 0.96 6.72 -0.12
CA ASN A 84 0.88 6.02 -1.40
C ASN A 84 -0.60 5.88 -1.80
N GLY A 85 -1.00 6.66 -2.80
CA GLY A 85 -2.35 6.62 -3.37
C GLY A 85 -2.30 6.04 -4.78
N GLY A 86 -3.26 5.16 -5.09
CA GLY A 86 -3.29 4.50 -6.39
C GLY A 86 -4.64 3.87 -6.70
N SER A 87 -4.83 3.49 -7.96
CA SER A 87 -6.04 2.83 -8.45
C SER A 87 -5.65 1.45 -8.97
N GLU A 88 -6.44 0.45 -8.63
CA GLU A 88 -6.31 -0.92 -9.13
C GLU A 88 -7.65 -1.31 -9.78
N ILE A 89 -7.62 -2.02 -10.90
CA ILE A 89 -8.83 -2.68 -11.39
C ILE A 89 -8.78 -4.10 -10.85
N GLN A 90 -9.71 -4.46 -9.97
CA GLN A 90 -9.80 -5.83 -9.49
C GLN A 90 -10.69 -6.60 -10.47
N GLU A 91 -10.08 -7.55 -11.18
CA GLU A 91 -10.83 -8.55 -11.91
C GLU A 91 -11.63 -9.39 -10.91
N ALA A 92 -12.92 -9.60 -11.18
CA ALA A 92 -13.76 -10.42 -10.33
C ALA A 92 -13.13 -11.81 -10.20
N ARG A 93 -12.67 -12.15 -8.99
CA ARG A 93 -12.29 -13.52 -8.68
C ARG A 93 -13.57 -14.35 -8.78
N SER A 94 -13.62 -15.27 -9.74
CA SER A 94 -14.61 -16.33 -9.71
C SER A 94 -14.35 -17.16 -8.46
N GLU A 95 -15.18 -16.99 -7.44
CA GLU A 95 -15.23 -17.94 -6.34
C GLU A 95 -15.76 -19.26 -6.91
N SER A 96 -14.86 -20.22 -7.10
CA SER A 96 -15.29 -21.59 -7.32
C SER A 96 -15.96 -22.07 -6.04
N ARG A 97 -17.24 -22.45 -6.18
CA ARG A 97 -18.03 -23.19 -5.19
C ARG A 97 -17.30 -24.41 -4.64
#